data_AF-A0A7G2S2L6-F1
#
_entry.id   AF-A0A7G2S2L6-F1
#
_cell.length_a   1.000
_cell.length_b   1.000
_cell.length_c   1.000
_cell.angle_alpha   90.00
_cell.angle_beta   90.00
_cell.angle_gamma   90.00
#
_symmetry.space_group_name_H-M   'P 1'
#
loop_
_entity.id
_entity.type
_entity.pdbx_description
1 polymer ?
#
loop_
_entity_poly.entity_id
_entity_poly.type
_entity_poly.pdbx_seq_one_letter_code
_entity_poly.pdbx_strand_id
1 'polypeptide(L)'
;MKTAAPEKFLLSPFVQEKRTKVAIKNFLGEPGVKCPSYPQRDNVTYSESDIRDKLISRLLELGYPKSSIVLELGIKVGSMSEGRIDLAVLNPGSNKILSIFEVKRDSKNVGGAIKQVLAYVKALPDNIQAYVYTLDEKGEHIYSVDPKTNSASQLYELPSFESLKSSCSKPRKEWSKKVNSKKTAARAWSNIVAGMSSSVAIAIAIVMAMGLFFSEKKTLGNTEITSELLSIENKSESLAKEILLLENELSSFKNGLSYLASLPEGHEWKAEVVEIKHNISLISARLDALEGALTVNPAKALAVPILRKDLDNTEKNLKAELSQTRAEIDRMYDQNKWFIGIMFTIALSVLSMVASSFFNRKDT
;
A
#
# COMPACT_ATOMS: atom_id res chain seq x y z
N MET A 1 33.46 16.64 60.39
CA MET A 1 32.93 17.80 59.64
C MET A 1 31.47 17.54 59.32
N LYS A 2 30.56 18.39 59.80
CA LYS A 2 29.11 18.26 59.64
C LYS A 2 28.71 18.90 58.31
N THR A 3 28.16 18.13 57.37
CA THR A 3 27.58 18.65 56.12
C THR A 3 26.07 18.72 56.26
N ALA A 4 25.55 19.94 56.17
CA ALA A 4 24.15 20.31 56.30
C ALA A 4 23.32 19.87 55.07
N ALA A 5 22.07 19.50 55.32
CA ALA A 5 21.08 19.15 54.30
C ALA A 5 20.48 20.40 53.63
N PRO A 6 20.08 20.34 52.34
CA PRO A 6 19.50 21.48 51.65
C PRO A 6 18.01 21.66 51.98
N GLU A 7 17.69 22.91 52.28
CA GLU A 7 16.38 23.43 52.66
C GLU A 7 15.45 23.50 51.43
N LYS A 8 14.31 22.79 51.50
CA LYS A 8 13.27 22.84 50.47
C LYS A 8 12.43 24.11 50.63
N PHE A 9 12.63 25.07 49.72
CA PHE A 9 11.76 26.23 49.57
C PHE A 9 10.40 25.81 48.96
N LEU A 10 9.38 25.75 49.80
CA LEU A 10 7.98 25.68 49.40
C LEU A 10 7.50 27.10 49.04
N LEU A 11 7.41 27.40 47.74
CA LEU A 11 6.73 28.60 47.27
C LEU A 11 5.20 28.40 47.35
N SER A 12 4.53 29.28 48.06
CA SER A 12 3.08 29.26 48.29
C SER A 12 2.29 29.74 47.05
N PRO A 13 1.08 29.20 46.80
CA PRO A 13 0.31 29.49 45.59
C PRO A 13 -0.46 30.84 45.60
N PHE A 14 -0.16 31.77 46.50
CA PHE A 14 -1.07 32.90 46.79
C PHE A 14 -0.72 34.24 46.13
N VAL A 15 0.27 34.30 45.21
CA VAL A 15 0.78 35.58 44.67
C VAL A 15 0.48 35.80 43.18
N GLN A 16 -0.13 34.86 42.46
CA GLN A 16 -0.40 35.03 41.01
C GLN A 16 -1.74 35.70 40.65
N GLU A 17 -2.68 35.88 41.58
CA GLU A 17 -4.04 36.35 41.21
C GLU A 17 -4.22 37.88 41.15
N LYS A 18 -3.23 38.68 41.61
CA LYS A 18 -3.35 40.15 41.64
C LYS A 18 -2.71 40.89 40.46
N ARG A 19 -2.04 40.19 39.51
CA ARG A 19 -1.44 40.84 38.33
C ARG A 19 -2.31 40.84 37.07
N THR A 20 -3.39 40.07 37.03
CA THR A 20 -4.31 39.99 35.86
C THR A 20 -5.43 41.03 35.87
N LYS A 21 -5.71 41.69 37.01
CA LYS A 21 -6.81 42.68 37.10
C LYS A 21 -6.42 44.14 36.81
N VAL A 22 -5.12 44.44 36.64
CA VAL A 22 -4.65 45.83 36.36
C VAL A 22 -4.45 46.08 34.86
N ALA A 23 -4.38 45.05 34.01
CA ALA A 23 -4.13 45.21 32.57
C ALA A 23 -5.41 45.43 31.71
N ILE A 24 -6.62 45.25 32.28
CA ILE A 24 -7.87 45.31 31.49
C ILE A 24 -8.49 46.72 31.45
N LYS A 25 -8.01 47.66 32.28
CA LYS A 25 -8.64 48.99 32.42
C LYS A 25 -8.12 50.07 31.46
N ASN A 26 -7.06 49.81 30.69
CA ASN A 26 -6.49 50.78 29.74
C ASN A 26 -6.90 50.54 28.28
N PHE A 27 -7.88 49.68 28.01
CA PHE A 27 -8.30 49.33 26.63
C PHE A 27 -9.65 49.93 26.21
N LEU A 28 -10.20 50.84 27.02
CA LEU A 28 -11.46 51.52 26.73
C LEU A 28 -11.23 53.03 26.72
N GLY A 29 -10.96 53.59 25.55
CA GLY A 29 -11.23 55.01 25.30
C GLY A 29 -10.20 55.78 24.51
N GLU A 30 -10.14 55.57 23.20
CA GLU A 30 -9.92 56.68 22.26
C GLU A 30 -10.90 56.56 21.07
N PRO A 31 -11.98 57.36 21.04
CA PRO A 31 -12.87 57.43 19.89
C PRO A 31 -12.20 58.27 18.80
N GLY A 32 -11.57 57.62 17.80
CA GLY A 32 -11.05 58.36 16.65
C GLY A 32 -10.04 57.66 15.74
N VAL A 33 -9.54 56.48 16.11
CA VAL A 33 -8.59 55.75 15.25
C VAL A 33 -9.37 55.12 14.10
N LYS A 34 -9.28 55.71 12.91
CA LYS A 34 -9.72 55.07 11.66
C LYS A 34 -9.03 53.71 11.57
N CYS A 35 -9.79 52.64 11.78
CA CYS A 35 -9.29 51.29 11.59
C CYS A 35 -8.67 51.20 10.19
N PRO A 36 -7.41 50.75 10.05
CA PRO A 36 -6.83 50.52 8.73
C PRO A 36 -7.77 49.58 7.99
N SER A 37 -8.22 50.00 6.81
CA SER A 37 -9.04 49.16 5.93
C SER A 37 -8.31 47.84 5.73
N TYR A 38 -8.88 46.75 6.24
CA TYR A 38 -8.32 45.42 6.01
C TYR A 38 -8.17 45.24 4.50
N PRO A 39 -6.97 44.89 4.00
CA PRO A 39 -6.81 44.63 2.58
C PRO A 39 -7.84 43.57 2.20
N GLN A 40 -8.68 43.89 1.21
CA GLN A 40 -9.59 42.91 0.65
C GLN A 40 -8.74 41.73 0.20
N ARG A 41 -8.95 40.57 0.82
CA ARG A 41 -8.29 39.35 0.36
C ARG A 41 -8.78 39.10 -1.05
N ASP A 42 -7.88 39.14 -2.01
CA ASP A 42 -8.17 38.67 -3.36
C ASP A 42 -8.75 37.25 -3.24
N ASN A 43 -9.85 37.00 -3.93
CA ASN A 43 -10.51 35.69 -3.94
C ASN A 43 -9.59 34.67 -4.64
N VAL A 44 -8.66 34.09 -3.88
CA VAL A 44 -7.75 33.04 -4.38
C VAL A 44 -8.59 31.80 -4.64
N THR A 45 -8.77 31.46 -5.91
CA THR A 45 -9.41 30.22 -6.33
C THR A 45 -8.34 29.15 -6.52
N TYR A 46 -8.34 28.13 -5.66
CA TYR A 46 -7.42 27.01 -5.78
C TYR A 46 -7.93 26.00 -6.80
N SER A 47 -7.05 25.53 -7.69
CA SER A 47 -7.37 24.38 -8.54
C SER A 47 -7.38 23.10 -7.70
N GLU A 48 -8.06 22.06 -8.19
CA GLU A 48 -8.12 20.78 -7.46
C GLU A 48 -6.75 20.11 -7.36
N SER A 49 -5.87 20.33 -8.35
CA SER A 49 -4.46 19.93 -8.28
C SER A 49 -3.71 20.66 -7.18
N ASP A 50 -3.91 21.97 -7.00
CA ASP A 50 -3.22 22.73 -5.95
C ASP A 50 -3.61 22.24 -4.56
N ILE A 51 -4.91 21.95 -4.36
CA ILE A 51 -5.43 21.40 -3.10
C ILE A 51 -4.84 20.01 -2.84
N ARG A 52 -4.74 19.19 -3.89
CA ARG A 52 -4.14 17.86 -3.82
C ARG A 52 -2.66 17.93 -3.47
N ASP A 53 -1.90 18.81 -4.09
CA ASP A 53 -0.47 19.00 -3.81
C ASP A 53 -0.24 19.50 -2.38
N LYS A 54 -1.15 20.36 -1.88
CA LYS A 54 -1.17 20.78 -0.47
C LYS A 54 -1.42 19.61 0.47
N LEU A 55 -2.40 18.75 0.16
CA LEU A 55 -2.67 17.53 0.91
C LEU A 55 -1.46 16.59 0.92
N ILE A 56 -0.82 16.36 -0.24
CA ILE A 56 0.37 15.50 -0.34
C ILE A 56 1.49 16.06 0.54
N SER A 57 1.75 17.37 0.48
CA SER A 57 2.76 18.03 1.32
C SER A 57 2.48 17.80 2.80
N ARG A 58 1.21 17.95 3.21
CA ARG A 58 0.79 17.70 4.60
C ARG A 58 0.94 16.25 5.02
N LEU A 59 0.64 15.29 4.14
CA LEU A 59 0.85 13.87 4.42
C LEU A 59 2.36 13.57 4.59
N LEU A 60 3.22 14.14 3.76
CA LEU A 60 4.67 13.98 3.91
C LEU A 60 5.17 14.54 5.26
N GLU A 61 4.67 15.69 5.70
CA GLU A 61 4.97 16.26 7.03
C GLU A 61 4.54 15.33 8.18
N LEU A 62 3.44 14.59 8.01
CA LEU A 62 2.93 13.62 8.99
C LEU A 62 3.65 12.26 8.95
N GLY A 63 4.75 12.17 8.19
CA GLY A 63 5.62 11.00 8.11
C GLY A 63 5.14 9.93 7.13
N TYR A 64 4.28 10.26 6.18
CA TYR A 64 3.84 9.31 5.16
C TYR A 64 4.96 9.11 4.13
N PRO A 65 5.40 7.87 3.85
CA PRO A 65 6.40 7.64 2.82
C PRO A 65 5.89 8.09 1.43
N LYS A 66 6.73 8.73 0.61
CA LYS A 66 6.32 9.13 -0.75
C LYS A 66 5.84 7.93 -1.59
N SER A 67 6.44 6.76 -1.39
CA SER A 67 6.04 5.50 -2.03
C SER A 67 4.69 4.95 -1.57
N SER A 68 4.16 5.41 -0.43
CA SER A 68 2.83 5.03 0.05
C SER A 68 1.71 5.80 -0.62
N ILE A 69 1.99 6.96 -1.23
CA ILE A 69 0.97 7.86 -1.77
C ILE A 69 0.77 7.55 -3.25
N VAL A 70 -0.40 7.04 -3.62
CA VAL A 70 -0.77 6.73 -5.00
C VAL A 70 -1.94 7.62 -5.41
N LEU A 71 -1.74 8.36 -6.49
CA LEU A 71 -2.78 9.21 -7.04
C LEU A 71 -3.65 8.41 -8.02
N GLU A 72 -4.92 8.82 -8.11
CA GLU A 72 -5.78 8.44 -9.22
C GLU A 72 -5.94 6.91 -9.38
N LEU A 73 -6.06 6.21 -8.25
CA LEU A 73 -6.12 4.76 -8.18
C LEU A 73 -7.44 4.24 -8.76
N GLY A 74 -7.36 3.54 -9.88
CA GLY A 74 -8.52 2.89 -10.51
C GLY A 74 -9.02 1.69 -9.70
N ILE A 75 -10.33 1.64 -9.45
CA ILE A 75 -11.00 0.55 -8.75
C ILE A 75 -12.25 0.10 -9.49
N LYS A 76 -12.62 -1.17 -9.38
CA LYS A 76 -13.90 -1.68 -9.91
C LYS A 76 -14.99 -1.45 -8.87
N VAL A 77 -15.97 -0.61 -9.19
CA VAL A 77 -17.13 -0.35 -8.35
C VAL A 77 -18.31 -1.12 -8.95
N GLY A 78 -18.58 -2.32 -8.45
CA GLY A 78 -19.63 -3.18 -9.02
C GLY A 78 -19.20 -3.91 -10.30
N SER A 79 -20.17 -4.37 -11.11
CA SER A 79 -19.90 -5.23 -12.26
C SER A 79 -19.52 -4.49 -13.55
N MET A 80 -19.87 -3.20 -13.67
CA MET A 80 -19.72 -2.45 -14.93
C MET A 80 -19.16 -1.04 -14.80
N SER A 81 -18.96 -0.53 -13.58
CA SER A 81 -18.39 0.81 -13.37
C SER A 81 -16.98 0.74 -12.83
N GLU A 82 -16.10 1.56 -13.41
CA GLU A 82 -14.78 1.85 -12.88
C GLU A 82 -14.85 3.18 -12.14
N GLY A 83 -14.33 3.19 -10.92
CA GLY A 83 -14.14 4.40 -10.11
C GLY A 83 -12.66 4.74 -10.08
N ARG A 84 -12.36 6.01 -9.80
CA ARG A 84 -10.98 6.50 -9.65
C ARG A 84 -10.89 7.26 -8.34
N ILE A 85 -10.04 6.78 -7.44
CA ILE A 85 -9.81 7.41 -6.14
C ILE A 85 -8.76 8.50 -6.34
N ASP A 86 -9.05 9.74 -5.94
CA ASP A 86 -8.13 10.88 -6.12
C ASP A 86 -6.76 10.62 -5.50
N LEU A 87 -6.74 10.14 -4.25
CA LEU A 87 -5.52 9.79 -3.53
C LEU A 87 -5.76 8.59 -2.60
N ALA A 88 -4.89 7.59 -2.68
CA ALA A 88 -4.86 6.43 -1.80
C ALA A 88 -3.51 6.36 -1.08
N VAL A 89 -3.52 5.90 0.17
CA VAL A 89 -2.32 5.62 0.94
C VAL A 89 -2.19 4.11 1.12
N LEU A 90 -1.09 3.54 0.66
CA LEU A 90 -0.79 2.12 0.72
C LEU A 90 0.32 1.85 1.74
N ASN A 91 0.25 0.71 2.42
CA ASN A 91 1.36 0.26 3.23
C ASN A 91 2.50 -0.21 2.30
N PRO A 92 3.70 0.39 2.34
CA PRO A 92 4.79 0.08 1.41
C PRO A 92 5.26 -1.38 1.52
N GLY A 93 5.11 -2.01 2.69
CA GLY A 93 5.54 -3.40 2.89
C GLY A 93 4.51 -4.43 2.41
N SER A 94 3.21 -4.12 2.46
CA SER A 94 2.15 -5.10 2.14
C SER A 94 1.31 -4.75 0.91
N ASN A 95 1.52 -3.56 0.33
CA ASN A 95 0.74 -2.99 -0.75
C ASN A 95 -0.78 -2.93 -0.46
N LYS A 96 -1.18 -2.99 0.81
CA LYS A 96 -2.58 -2.86 1.24
C LYS A 96 -2.97 -1.40 1.37
N ILE A 97 -4.16 -1.05 0.92
CA ILE A 97 -4.72 0.30 1.07
C ILE A 97 -5.03 0.52 2.55
N LEU A 98 -4.42 1.54 3.16
CA LEU A 98 -4.64 1.95 4.54
C LEU A 98 -5.74 3.01 4.63
N SER A 99 -5.68 3.98 3.73
CA SER A 99 -6.67 5.05 3.64
C SER A 99 -6.89 5.55 2.23
N ILE A 100 -8.05 6.17 2.02
CA ILE A 100 -8.42 6.85 0.77
C ILE A 100 -8.90 8.26 1.07
N PHE A 101 -8.64 9.16 0.13
CA PHE A 101 -8.98 10.57 0.20
C PHE A 101 -9.71 10.99 -1.08
N GLU A 102 -10.83 11.67 -0.90
CA GLU A 102 -11.51 12.42 -1.95
C GLU A 102 -11.25 13.91 -1.73
N VAL A 103 -10.83 14.61 -2.78
CA VAL A 103 -10.46 16.03 -2.72
C VAL A 103 -11.55 16.87 -3.36
N LYS A 104 -12.02 17.93 -2.67
CA LYS A 104 -12.96 18.91 -3.25
C LYS A 104 -12.54 20.34 -2.97
N ARG A 105 -12.90 21.23 -3.90
CA ARG A 105 -12.62 22.67 -3.82
C ARG A 105 -13.47 23.45 -2.83
N ASP A 106 -14.71 23.01 -2.58
CA ASP A 106 -15.66 23.75 -1.74
C ASP A 106 -16.31 22.78 -0.74
N SER A 107 -16.43 23.23 0.51
CA SER A 107 -17.13 22.54 1.59
C SER A 107 -18.61 22.29 1.26
N LYS A 108 -19.22 23.05 0.35
CA LYS A 108 -20.60 22.80 -0.14
C LYS A 108 -20.79 21.43 -0.81
N ASN A 109 -19.75 20.88 -1.42
CA ASN A 109 -19.83 19.60 -2.16
C ASN A 109 -19.42 18.38 -1.33
N VAL A 110 -19.19 18.55 -0.02
CA VAL A 110 -18.77 17.47 0.88
C VAL A 110 -19.77 16.31 0.90
N GLY A 111 -21.08 16.60 0.81
CA GLY A 111 -22.10 15.55 0.77
C GLY A 111 -21.98 14.60 -0.44
N GLY A 112 -21.57 15.11 -1.60
CA GLY A 112 -21.30 14.29 -2.79
C GLY A 112 -20.05 13.43 -2.62
N ALA A 113 -18.97 14.04 -2.11
CA ALA A 113 -17.71 13.38 -1.82
C ALA A 113 -17.88 12.24 -0.80
N ILE A 114 -18.66 12.44 0.27
CA ILE A 114 -18.96 11.39 1.25
C ILE A 114 -19.61 10.17 0.58
N LYS A 115 -20.60 10.39 -0.30
CA LYS A 115 -21.27 9.29 -1.02
C LYS A 115 -20.31 8.54 -1.93
N GLN A 116 -19.41 9.26 -2.62
CA GLN A 116 -18.40 8.68 -3.51
C GLN A 116 -17.39 7.84 -2.72
N VAL A 117 -16.84 8.37 -1.64
CA VAL A 117 -15.93 7.64 -0.74
C VAL A 117 -16.62 6.41 -0.15
N LEU A 118 -17.88 6.51 0.29
CA LEU A 118 -18.65 5.36 0.78
C LEU A 118 -18.82 4.27 -0.30
N ALA A 119 -18.97 4.64 -1.57
CA ALA A 119 -19.04 3.68 -2.66
C ALA A 119 -17.69 2.96 -2.85
N TYR A 120 -16.57 3.69 -2.74
CA TYR A 120 -15.23 3.12 -2.83
C TYR A 120 -14.94 2.16 -1.67
N VAL A 121 -15.23 2.56 -0.44
CA VAL A 121 -15.02 1.69 0.74
C VAL A 121 -15.84 0.40 0.64
N LYS A 122 -17.06 0.45 0.07
CA LYS A 122 -17.89 -0.76 -0.14
C LYS A 122 -17.33 -1.69 -1.21
N ALA A 123 -16.58 -1.17 -2.19
CA ALA A 123 -15.99 -1.96 -3.26
C ALA A 123 -14.66 -2.61 -2.85
N LEU A 124 -14.00 -2.11 -1.81
CA LEU A 124 -12.72 -2.61 -1.33
C LEU A 124 -12.90 -3.69 -0.24
N PRO A 125 -12.06 -4.74 -0.22
CA PRO A 125 -12.22 -5.86 0.71
C PRO A 125 -11.83 -5.53 2.16
N ASP A 126 -10.97 -4.52 2.35
CA ASP A 126 -10.33 -4.20 3.62
C ASP A 126 -11.10 -3.12 4.42
N ASN A 127 -10.87 -3.08 5.73
CA ASN A 127 -11.38 -2.02 6.60
C ASN A 127 -10.49 -0.77 6.45
N ILE A 128 -10.77 0.02 5.41
CA ILE A 128 -9.98 1.17 5.00
C ILE A 128 -10.51 2.44 5.69
N GLN A 129 -9.61 3.31 6.13
CA GLN A 129 -10.01 4.63 6.63
C GLN A 129 -10.30 5.57 5.46
N ALA A 130 -11.39 6.32 5.55
CA ALA A 130 -11.89 7.11 4.44
C ALA A 130 -12.02 8.58 4.85
N TYR A 131 -11.47 9.47 4.02
CA TYR A 131 -11.46 10.90 4.30
C TYR A 131 -11.96 11.72 3.11
N VAL A 132 -12.55 12.87 3.42
CA VAL A 132 -12.79 13.95 2.46
C VAL A 132 -11.95 15.15 2.88
N TYR A 133 -11.15 15.67 1.95
CA TYR A 133 -10.31 16.83 2.18
C TYR A 133 -10.79 17.99 1.32
N THR A 134 -11.02 19.14 1.95
CA THR A 134 -11.41 20.36 1.24
C THR A 134 -10.60 21.56 1.72
N LEU A 135 -10.27 22.47 0.81
CA LEU A 135 -9.61 23.73 1.10
C LEU A 135 -10.44 24.87 0.49
N ASP A 136 -11.04 25.69 1.35
CA ASP A 136 -11.80 26.87 0.94
C ASP A 136 -11.22 28.16 1.54
N GLU A 137 -11.91 29.29 1.38
CA GLU A 137 -11.49 30.60 1.90
C GLU A 137 -11.35 30.63 3.44
N LYS A 138 -12.03 29.73 4.16
CA LYS A 138 -11.98 29.61 5.61
C LYS A 138 -10.84 28.70 6.08
N GLY A 139 -10.25 27.94 5.16
CA GLY A 139 -9.07 27.13 5.40
C GLY A 139 -9.30 25.66 5.08
N GLU A 140 -8.54 24.81 5.76
CA GLU A 140 -8.56 23.37 5.56
C GLU A 140 -9.67 22.73 6.38
N HIS A 141 -10.43 21.85 5.74
CA HIS A 141 -11.45 21.05 6.39
C HIS A 141 -11.27 19.59 6.01
N ILE A 142 -11.10 18.75 7.02
CA ILE A 142 -10.94 17.31 6.89
C ILE A 142 -12.17 16.65 7.50
N TYR A 143 -12.73 15.67 6.80
CA TYR A 143 -13.84 14.87 7.31
C TYR A 143 -13.46 13.40 7.30
N SER A 144 -13.59 12.73 8.45
CA SER A 144 -13.52 11.27 8.54
C SER A 144 -14.87 10.67 8.23
N VAL A 145 -14.92 9.71 7.31
CA VAL A 145 -16.16 9.05 6.89
C VAL A 145 -16.24 7.67 7.55
N ASP A 146 -17.28 7.42 8.34
CA ASP A 146 -17.54 6.10 8.91
C ASP A 146 -18.48 5.32 7.98
N PRO A 147 -18.01 4.23 7.35
CA PRO A 147 -18.81 3.42 6.44
C PRO A 147 -19.95 2.67 7.13
N LYS A 148 -19.92 2.51 8.45
CA LYS A 148 -20.96 1.78 9.20
C LYS A 148 -22.19 2.64 9.43
N THR A 149 -21.97 3.89 9.82
CA THR A 149 -23.06 4.85 10.10
C THR A 149 -23.44 5.66 8.87
N ASN A 150 -22.66 5.58 7.78
CA ASN A 150 -22.76 6.47 6.61
C ASN A 150 -22.72 7.96 7.01
N SER A 151 -22.00 8.29 8.08
CA SER A 151 -21.85 9.65 8.58
C SER A 151 -20.41 10.12 8.43
N ALA A 152 -20.22 11.44 8.36
CA ALA A 152 -18.91 12.05 8.40
C ALA A 152 -18.76 12.93 9.64
N SER A 153 -17.56 12.95 10.21
CA SER A 153 -17.21 13.79 11.35
C SER A 153 -16.00 14.64 10.98
N GLN A 154 -16.09 15.95 11.24
CA GLN A 154 -14.98 16.85 10.97
C GLN A 154 -13.82 16.54 11.91
N LEU A 155 -12.63 16.39 11.34
CA LEU A 155 -11.37 16.24 12.05
C LEU A 155 -10.60 17.55 11.99
N TYR A 156 -9.91 17.86 13.09
CA TYR A 156 -8.98 18.99 13.15
C TYR A 156 -7.63 18.64 12.52
N GLU A 157 -7.20 17.39 12.64
CA GLU A 157 -5.89 16.93 12.18
C GLU A 157 -5.98 15.53 11.57
N LEU A 158 -5.13 15.28 10.57
CA LEU A 158 -4.96 13.96 9.97
C LEU A 158 -4.12 13.05 10.88
N PRO A 159 -4.43 11.76 10.97
CA PRO A 159 -3.60 10.84 11.73
C PRO A 159 -2.19 10.74 11.12
N SER A 160 -1.18 10.46 11.95
CA SER A 160 0.15 10.10 11.47
C SER A 160 0.13 8.73 10.77
N PHE A 161 1.15 8.48 9.93
CA PHE A 161 1.27 7.22 9.20
C PHE A 161 1.29 6.00 10.13
N GLU A 162 2.01 6.07 11.25
CA GLU A 162 2.07 4.99 12.24
C GLU A 162 0.72 4.74 12.93
N SER A 163 -0.05 5.80 13.19
CA SER A 163 -1.40 5.67 13.75
C SER A 163 -2.33 4.93 12.78
N LEU A 164 -2.31 5.29 11.49
CA LEU A 164 -3.05 4.55 10.44
C LEU A 164 -2.63 3.08 10.38
N LYS A 165 -1.32 2.80 10.38
CA LYS A 165 -0.80 1.43 10.31
C LYS A 165 -1.27 0.57 11.47
N SER A 166 -1.29 1.13 12.69
CA SER A 166 -1.74 0.41 13.89
C SER A 166 -3.25 0.08 13.84
N SER A 167 -4.07 0.96 13.28
CA SER A 167 -5.52 0.79 13.18
C SER A 167 -5.95 -0.34 12.23
N CYS A 168 -5.17 -0.55 11.16
CA CYS A 168 -5.49 -1.50 10.10
C CYS A 168 -5.05 -2.94 10.44
N SER A 169 -4.32 -3.11 11.55
CA SER A 169 -3.68 -4.39 11.93
C SER A 169 -4.61 -5.38 12.62
N LYS A 170 -5.86 -5.03 12.92
CA LYS A 170 -6.83 -6.00 13.46
C LYS A 170 -7.39 -6.79 12.28
N PRO A 171 -6.93 -8.03 12.02
CA PRO A 171 -7.57 -8.86 11.02
C PRO A 171 -9.05 -8.92 11.37
N ARG A 172 -9.90 -8.48 10.43
CA ARG A 172 -11.33 -8.73 10.51
C ARG A 172 -11.43 -10.24 10.67
N LYS A 173 -11.84 -10.73 11.86
CA LYS A 173 -12.18 -12.13 12.07
C LYS A 173 -13.28 -12.44 11.07
N GLU A 174 -12.89 -12.91 9.90
CA GLU A 174 -13.81 -13.06 8.79
C GLU A 174 -14.87 -14.07 9.18
N TRP A 175 -16.08 -13.63 8.91
CA TRP A 175 -17.30 -14.39 8.94
C TRP A 175 -17.15 -15.53 7.92
N SER A 176 -16.60 -16.66 8.36
CA SER A 176 -16.52 -17.92 7.58
C SER A 176 -17.89 -18.55 7.29
N LYS A 177 -19.00 -17.82 7.51
CA LYS A 177 -20.36 -18.26 7.22
C LYS A 177 -20.79 -17.84 5.80
N LYS A 178 -20.18 -18.41 4.76
CA LYS A 178 -20.83 -18.72 3.44
C LYS A 178 -19.87 -19.33 2.40
N VAL A 179 -19.11 -20.35 2.76
CA VAL A 179 -18.55 -21.30 1.78
C VAL A 179 -19.08 -22.70 2.08
N ASN A 180 -20.39 -22.82 2.23
CA ASN A 180 -21.08 -24.13 2.29
C ASN A 180 -22.20 -24.26 1.24
N SER A 181 -22.43 -23.27 0.37
CA SER A 181 -23.41 -23.38 -0.73
C SER A 181 -22.83 -23.84 -2.07
N LYS A 182 -21.51 -24.08 -2.18
CA LYS A 182 -20.89 -24.60 -3.42
C LYS A 182 -20.65 -26.12 -3.43
N LYS A 183 -21.11 -26.85 -2.40
CA LYS A 183 -21.07 -28.33 -2.39
C LYS A 183 -22.26 -28.98 -3.12
N THR A 184 -23.31 -28.23 -3.45
CA THR A 184 -24.47 -28.74 -4.20
C THR A 184 -24.34 -28.60 -5.72
N ALA A 185 -23.54 -27.66 -6.23
CA ALA A 185 -23.26 -27.56 -7.66
C ALA A 185 -22.43 -28.74 -8.19
N ALA A 186 -21.45 -29.22 -7.41
CA ALA A 186 -20.63 -30.38 -7.79
C ALA A 186 -21.42 -31.71 -7.83
N ARG A 187 -22.50 -31.84 -7.06
CA ARG A 187 -23.41 -33.00 -7.13
C ARG A 187 -24.44 -32.92 -8.27
N ALA A 188 -24.74 -31.71 -8.77
CA ALA A 188 -25.59 -31.54 -9.95
C ALA A 188 -24.85 -31.90 -11.25
N TRP A 189 -23.53 -31.67 -11.31
CA TRP A 189 -22.71 -32.01 -12.47
C TRP A 189 -22.42 -33.52 -12.60
N SER A 190 -22.45 -34.30 -11.50
CA SER A 190 -22.22 -35.75 -11.57
C SER A 190 -23.40 -36.53 -12.16
N ASN A 191 -24.63 -36.01 -12.08
CA ASN A 191 -25.81 -36.70 -12.63
C ASN A 191 -26.04 -36.42 -14.12
N ILE A 192 -25.41 -35.40 -14.69
CA ILE A 192 -25.50 -35.06 -16.13
C ILE A 192 -24.51 -35.91 -16.95
N VAL A 193 -23.39 -36.33 -16.35
CA VAL A 193 -22.33 -37.09 -17.02
C VAL A 193 -22.63 -38.59 -17.16
N ALA A 194 -23.61 -39.13 -16.42
CA ALA A 194 -24.05 -40.51 -16.58
C ALA A 194 -25.01 -40.74 -17.78
N GLY A 195 -25.51 -39.68 -18.41
CA GLY A 195 -26.54 -39.74 -19.45
C GLY A 195 -26.08 -39.58 -20.90
N MET A 196 -24.79 -39.37 -21.17
CA MET A 196 -24.27 -39.08 -22.53
C MET A 196 -23.14 -40.03 -22.94
N SER A 197 -23.39 -41.33 -22.95
CA SER A 197 -22.43 -42.33 -23.46
C SER A 197 -22.40 -42.48 -24.99
N SER A 198 -23.14 -41.67 -25.76
CA SER A 198 -23.19 -41.80 -27.23
C SER A 198 -22.56 -40.63 -28.01
N SER A 199 -21.99 -39.61 -27.35
CA SER A 199 -21.50 -38.37 -27.98
C SER A 199 -20.00 -38.14 -27.84
N VAL A 200 -19.23 -39.19 -27.54
CA VAL A 200 -17.82 -39.07 -27.11
C VAL A 200 -16.86 -38.79 -28.27
N ALA A 201 -17.18 -39.15 -29.52
CA ALA A 201 -16.24 -38.96 -30.63
C ALA A 201 -16.13 -37.50 -31.13
N ILE A 202 -17.23 -36.73 -31.14
CA ILE A 202 -17.22 -35.34 -31.61
C ILE A 202 -16.67 -34.39 -30.53
N ALA A 203 -16.93 -34.70 -29.26
CA ALA A 203 -16.36 -33.94 -28.14
C ALA A 203 -14.83 -34.09 -28.06
N ILE A 204 -14.27 -35.25 -28.38
CA ILE A 204 -12.81 -35.45 -28.37
C ILE A 204 -12.10 -34.59 -29.43
N ALA A 205 -12.69 -34.39 -30.62
CA ALA A 205 -12.11 -33.53 -31.66
C ALA A 205 -12.14 -32.03 -31.28
N ILE A 206 -13.23 -31.57 -30.65
CA ILE A 206 -13.37 -30.19 -30.18
C ILE A 206 -12.47 -29.94 -28.94
N VAL A 207 -12.32 -30.94 -28.06
CA VAL A 207 -11.44 -30.88 -26.88
C VAL A 207 -9.96 -30.93 -27.28
N MET A 208 -9.57 -31.64 -28.34
CA MET A 208 -8.20 -31.57 -28.86
C MET A 208 -7.90 -30.23 -29.53
N ALA A 209 -8.86 -29.65 -30.26
CA ALA A 209 -8.70 -28.32 -30.87
C ALA A 209 -8.67 -27.17 -29.84
N MET A 210 -9.43 -27.28 -28.73
CA MET A 210 -9.36 -26.31 -27.62
C MET A 210 -8.20 -26.59 -26.64
N GLY A 211 -7.76 -27.85 -26.49
CA GLY A 211 -6.68 -28.25 -25.58
C GLY A 211 -5.30 -27.73 -26.00
N LEU A 212 -5.10 -27.44 -27.30
CA LEU A 212 -3.91 -26.74 -27.80
C LEU A 212 -3.93 -25.23 -27.52
N PHE A 213 -5.09 -24.63 -27.23
CA PHE A 213 -5.23 -23.20 -26.91
C PHE A 213 -5.41 -22.91 -25.41
N PHE A 214 -5.74 -23.90 -24.57
CA PHE A 214 -6.00 -23.71 -23.14
C PHE A 214 -5.25 -24.69 -22.22
N SER A 215 -4.10 -25.21 -22.64
CA SER A 215 -3.19 -25.90 -21.72
C SER A 215 -2.37 -24.89 -20.90
N GLU A 216 -3.03 -24.25 -19.93
CA GLU A 216 -2.34 -23.72 -18.75
C GLU A 216 -1.78 -24.91 -17.96
N LYS A 217 -0.54 -25.29 -18.28
CA LYS A 217 0.32 -25.85 -17.25
C LYS A 217 0.38 -24.80 -16.14
N LYS A 218 0.08 -25.18 -14.90
CA LYS A 218 0.42 -24.38 -13.70
C LYS A 218 1.93 -24.20 -13.64
N THR A 219 2.46 -23.30 -14.46
CA THR A 219 3.67 -22.57 -14.16
C THR A 219 3.28 -21.70 -12.98
N LEU A 220 3.96 -21.86 -11.84
CA LEU A 220 3.90 -20.87 -10.77
C LEU A 220 4.12 -19.51 -11.45
N GLY A 221 3.08 -18.67 -11.49
CA GLY A 221 3.14 -17.42 -12.25
C GLY A 221 4.30 -16.60 -11.70
N ASN A 222 5.06 -15.95 -12.57
CA ASN A 222 6.16 -15.06 -12.16
C ASN A 222 5.74 -14.08 -11.05
N THR A 223 4.45 -13.75 -10.96
CA THR A 223 3.84 -12.95 -9.89
C THR A 223 3.91 -13.58 -8.50
N GLU A 224 3.71 -14.90 -8.38
CA GLU A 224 3.73 -15.62 -7.10
C GLU A 224 5.17 -15.76 -6.61
N ILE A 225 6.10 -16.09 -7.52
CA ILE A 225 7.55 -16.13 -7.25
C ILE A 225 8.06 -14.73 -6.88
N THR A 226 7.64 -13.68 -7.58
CA THR A 226 8.01 -12.29 -7.25
C THR A 226 7.47 -11.89 -5.89
N SER A 227 6.26 -12.32 -5.54
CA SER A 227 5.66 -12.01 -4.23
C SER A 227 6.39 -12.69 -3.07
N GLU A 228 6.83 -13.95 -3.24
CA GLU A 228 7.63 -14.63 -2.23
C GLU A 228 9.03 -14.02 -2.13
N LEU A 229 9.64 -13.65 -3.25
CA LEU A 229 10.98 -13.05 -3.28
C LEU A 229 10.98 -11.67 -2.60
N LEU A 230 9.96 -10.84 -2.85
CA LEU A 230 9.72 -9.60 -2.12
C LEU A 230 9.46 -9.84 -0.63
N SER A 231 8.75 -10.92 -0.27
CA SER A 231 8.52 -11.26 1.13
C SER A 231 9.80 -11.66 1.87
N ILE A 232 10.72 -12.35 1.18
CA ILE A 232 12.01 -12.76 1.71
C ILE A 232 12.93 -11.54 1.85
N GLU A 233 12.95 -10.64 0.85
CA GLU A 233 13.72 -9.41 0.89
C GLU A 233 13.26 -8.49 2.03
N ASN A 234 11.94 -8.33 2.20
CA ASN A 234 11.39 -7.55 3.32
C ASN A 234 11.72 -8.16 4.69
N LYS A 235 11.72 -9.49 4.82
CA LYS A 235 12.17 -10.18 6.05
C LYS A 235 13.66 -10.00 6.31
N SER A 236 14.48 -9.99 5.25
CA SER A 236 15.91 -9.73 5.36
C SER A 236 16.16 -8.29 5.83
N GLU A 237 15.45 -7.32 5.27
CA GLU A 237 15.57 -5.91 5.66
C GLU A 237 15.10 -5.69 7.11
N SER A 238 14.02 -6.34 7.54
CA SER A 238 13.56 -6.25 8.93
C SER A 238 14.56 -6.84 9.91
N LEU A 239 15.14 -8.01 9.59
CA LEU A 239 16.18 -8.62 10.42
C LEU A 239 17.43 -7.74 10.51
N ALA A 240 17.83 -7.09 9.42
CA ALA A 240 18.96 -6.14 9.44
C ALA A 240 18.69 -4.93 10.35
N LYS A 241 17.45 -4.41 10.35
CA LYS A 241 17.04 -3.32 11.25
C LYS A 241 17.01 -3.76 12.71
N GLU A 242 16.54 -4.97 13.00
CA GLU A 242 16.56 -5.53 14.35
C GLU A 242 18.00 -5.70 14.87
N ILE A 243 18.94 -6.16 14.03
CA ILE A 243 20.36 -6.26 14.40
C ILE A 243 20.94 -4.89 14.75
N LEU A 244 20.68 -3.86 13.92
CA LEU A 244 21.16 -2.50 14.21
C LEU A 244 20.56 -1.91 15.50
N LEU A 245 19.29 -2.18 15.79
CA LEU A 245 18.66 -1.75 17.03
C LEU A 245 19.28 -2.46 18.24
N LEU A 246 19.48 -3.77 18.16
CA LEU A 246 20.14 -4.56 19.21
C LEU A 246 21.57 -4.07 19.46
N GLU A 247 22.32 -3.73 18.42
CA GLU A 247 23.67 -3.18 18.55
C GLU A 247 23.69 -1.80 19.25
N ASN A 248 22.72 -0.94 18.92
CA ASN A 248 22.53 0.35 19.60
C ASN A 248 22.10 0.18 21.07
N GLU A 249 21.25 -0.80 21.39
CA GLU A 249 20.88 -1.12 22.76
C GLU A 249 22.07 -1.65 23.56
N LEU A 250 22.87 -2.54 22.95
CA LEU A 250 24.05 -3.14 23.60
C LEU A 250 25.14 -2.11 23.86
N SER A 251 25.38 -1.18 22.92
CA SER A 251 26.31 -0.07 23.12
C SER A 251 25.83 0.90 24.22
N SER A 252 24.53 1.21 24.27
CA SER A 252 23.94 2.03 25.33
C SER A 252 24.06 1.35 26.69
N PHE A 253 23.81 0.04 26.74
CA PHE A 253 23.96 -0.76 27.95
C PHE A 253 25.41 -0.84 28.43
N LYS A 254 26.37 -1.02 27.51
CA LYS A 254 27.81 -0.98 27.79
C LYS A 254 28.24 0.36 28.38
N ASN A 255 27.72 1.47 27.84
CA ASN A 255 27.98 2.80 28.37
C ASN A 255 27.39 2.96 29.79
N GLY A 256 26.16 2.48 30.02
CA GLY A 256 25.55 2.44 31.36
C GLY A 256 26.36 1.61 32.37
N LEU A 257 26.89 0.46 31.96
CA LEU A 257 27.74 -0.37 32.80
C LEU A 257 29.08 0.31 33.13
N SER A 258 29.65 1.04 32.17
CA SER A 258 30.90 1.77 32.39
C SER A 258 30.72 2.91 33.39
N TYR A 259 29.56 3.59 33.36
CA TYR A 259 29.19 4.60 34.35
C TYR A 259 29.01 3.96 35.73
N LEU A 260 28.29 2.83 35.81
CA LEU A 260 28.12 2.11 37.06
C LEU A 260 29.45 1.60 37.63
N ALA A 261 30.35 1.09 36.79
CA ALA A 261 31.67 0.63 37.23
C ALA A 261 32.57 1.74 37.79
N SER A 262 32.27 3.02 37.51
CA SER A 262 33.02 4.18 38.02
C SER A 262 32.56 4.71 39.38
N LEU A 263 31.46 4.18 39.94
CA LEU A 263 30.95 4.58 41.25
C LEU A 263 31.84 4.03 42.39
N PRO A 264 32.08 4.81 43.46
CA PRO A 264 33.04 4.46 44.52
C PRO A 264 32.63 3.20 45.31
N GLU A 265 33.64 2.38 45.63
CA GLU A 265 33.52 1.06 46.27
C GLU A 265 32.90 1.14 47.67
N GLY A 266 31.68 0.64 47.84
CA GLY A 266 31.06 0.58 49.17
C GLY A 266 29.82 -0.27 49.37
N HIS A 267 29.23 -0.89 48.34
CA HIS A 267 27.97 -1.63 48.51
C HIS A 267 27.92 -2.93 47.70
N GLU A 268 27.11 -3.88 48.19
CA GLU A 268 26.96 -5.29 47.75
C GLU A 268 26.68 -5.49 46.26
N TRP A 269 26.22 -4.45 45.54
CA TRP A 269 25.96 -4.47 44.09
C TRP A 269 27.18 -4.77 43.21
N LYS A 270 28.41 -4.68 43.75
CA LYS A 270 29.64 -4.98 42.98
C LYS A 270 29.73 -6.45 42.57
N ALA A 271 29.17 -7.38 43.36
CA ALA A 271 29.12 -8.80 43.00
C ALA A 271 28.17 -9.04 41.80
N GLU A 272 27.01 -8.38 41.81
CA GLU A 272 26.03 -8.46 40.72
C GLU A 272 26.56 -7.82 39.42
N VAL A 273 27.29 -6.70 39.51
CA VAL A 273 27.90 -6.08 38.31
C VAL A 273 29.00 -6.94 37.71
N VAL A 274 29.78 -7.65 38.52
CA VAL A 274 30.78 -8.60 38.02
C VAL A 274 30.11 -9.78 37.30
N GLU A 275 29.00 -10.29 37.83
CA GLU A 275 28.21 -11.35 37.19
C GLU A 275 27.57 -10.89 35.88
N ILE A 276 26.98 -9.70 35.86
CA ILE A 276 26.41 -9.10 34.64
C ILE A 276 27.50 -8.88 33.59
N LYS A 277 28.68 -8.37 33.98
CA LYS A 277 29.82 -8.20 33.07
C LYS A 277 30.28 -9.52 32.47
N HIS A 278 30.28 -10.60 33.26
CA HIS A 278 30.60 -11.94 32.78
C HIS A 278 29.57 -12.44 31.76
N ASN A 279 28.27 -12.27 32.04
CA ASN A 279 27.20 -12.64 31.12
C ASN A 279 27.27 -11.87 29.79
N ILE A 280 27.60 -10.57 29.82
CA ILE A 280 27.81 -9.77 28.60
C ILE A 280 29.00 -10.29 27.80
N SER A 281 30.12 -10.59 28.47
CA SER A 281 31.30 -11.14 27.81
C SER A 281 31.00 -12.50 27.14
N LEU A 282 30.18 -13.33 27.79
CA LEU A 282 29.74 -14.62 27.25
C LEU A 282 28.85 -14.45 26.02
N ILE A 283 27.93 -13.48 26.04
CA ILE A 283 27.05 -13.17 24.90
C ILE A 283 27.87 -12.63 23.72
N SER A 284 28.83 -11.74 23.97
CA SER A 284 29.73 -11.22 22.93
C SER A 284 30.52 -12.35 22.26
N ALA A 285 31.09 -13.27 23.05
CA ALA A 285 31.82 -14.41 22.51
C ALA A 285 30.92 -15.38 21.69
N ARG A 286 29.65 -15.53 22.07
CA ARG A 286 28.67 -16.31 21.28
C ARG A 286 28.30 -15.61 19.98
N LEU A 287 28.19 -14.28 20.00
CA LEU A 287 27.94 -13.47 18.80
C LEU A 287 29.12 -13.54 17.83
N ASP A 288 30.35 -13.38 18.32
CA ASP A 288 31.56 -13.51 17.51
C ASP A 288 31.70 -14.93 16.93
N ALA A 289 31.34 -15.97 17.69
CA ALA A 289 31.33 -17.34 17.20
C ALA A 289 30.24 -17.57 16.12
N LEU A 290 29.07 -16.93 16.25
CA LEU A 290 28.00 -16.96 15.24
C LEU A 290 28.39 -16.18 13.98
N GLU A 291 28.98 -15.00 14.14
CA GLU A 291 29.48 -14.17 13.06
C GLU A 291 30.63 -14.88 12.33
N GLY A 292 31.55 -15.51 13.07
CA GLY A 292 32.58 -16.39 12.54
C GLY A 292 32.00 -17.60 11.78
N ALA A 293 30.96 -18.25 12.32
CA ALA A 293 30.29 -19.36 11.64
C ALA A 293 29.52 -18.92 10.38
N LEU A 294 29.04 -17.67 10.34
CA LEU A 294 28.34 -17.08 9.19
C LEU A 294 29.30 -16.58 8.11
N THR A 295 30.46 -16.02 8.50
CA THR A 295 31.50 -15.54 7.59
C THR A 295 32.37 -16.67 7.03
N VAL A 296 32.62 -17.73 7.82
CA VAL A 296 33.44 -18.88 7.44
C VAL A 296 32.60 -20.03 6.86
N ASN A 297 31.38 -19.79 6.39
CA ASN A 297 30.62 -20.82 5.66
C ASN A 297 30.98 -20.75 4.16
N PRO A 298 32.00 -21.49 3.65
CA PRO A 298 32.42 -21.43 2.25
C PRO A 298 31.29 -21.82 1.29
N ALA A 299 30.28 -22.54 1.79
CA ALA A 299 29.05 -22.85 1.06
C ALA A 299 28.29 -21.57 0.64
N LYS A 300 28.27 -20.52 1.48
CA LYS A 300 27.59 -19.25 1.16
C LYS A 300 28.44 -18.39 0.21
N ALA A 301 29.77 -18.40 0.36
CA ALA A 301 30.69 -17.72 -0.56
C ALA A 301 30.70 -18.36 -1.96
N LEU A 302 30.51 -19.69 -2.07
CA LEU A 302 30.34 -20.40 -3.33
C LEU A 302 28.92 -20.30 -3.90
N ALA A 303 27.90 -20.20 -3.04
CA ALA A 303 26.51 -20.06 -3.48
C ALA A 303 26.29 -18.76 -4.25
N VAL A 304 26.95 -17.65 -3.88
CA VAL A 304 26.73 -16.36 -4.56
C VAL A 304 27.16 -16.38 -6.04
N PRO A 305 28.38 -16.85 -6.42
CA PRO A 305 28.74 -17.04 -7.83
C PRO A 305 27.83 -18.01 -8.59
N ILE A 306 27.38 -19.09 -7.94
CA ILE A 306 26.45 -20.07 -8.55
C ILE A 306 25.09 -19.42 -8.81
N LEU A 307 24.53 -18.71 -7.82
CA LEU A 307 23.28 -17.97 -7.96
C LEU A 307 23.38 -16.90 -9.04
N ARG A 308 24.52 -16.21 -9.15
CA ARG A 308 24.76 -15.23 -10.22
C ARG A 308 24.77 -15.90 -11.60
N LYS A 309 25.40 -17.07 -11.73
CA LYS A 309 25.39 -17.85 -12.97
C LYS A 309 23.99 -18.38 -13.31
N ASP A 310 23.22 -18.80 -12.32
CA ASP A 310 21.84 -19.27 -12.51
C ASP A 310 20.90 -18.11 -12.91
N LEU A 311 21.11 -16.91 -12.35
CA LEU A 311 20.44 -15.69 -12.79
C LEU A 311 20.79 -15.34 -14.25
N ASP A 312 22.07 -15.35 -14.60
CA ASP A 312 22.51 -15.08 -15.97
C ASP A 312 21.95 -16.10 -16.98
N ASN A 313 21.84 -17.37 -16.56
CA ASN A 313 21.25 -18.43 -17.38
C ASN A 313 19.73 -18.27 -17.53
N THR A 314 19.02 -17.93 -16.46
CA THR A 314 17.57 -17.67 -16.53
C THR A 314 17.27 -16.43 -17.36
N GLU A 315 18.07 -15.37 -17.24
CA GLU A 315 17.95 -14.18 -18.09
C GLU A 315 18.14 -14.52 -19.58
N LYS A 316 19.17 -15.31 -19.92
CA LYS A 316 19.41 -15.75 -21.30
C LYS A 316 18.26 -16.62 -21.83
N ASN A 317 17.74 -17.53 -21.03
CA ASN A 317 16.61 -18.36 -21.42
C ASN A 317 15.35 -17.51 -21.64
N LEU A 318 15.04 -16.57 -20.74
CA LEU A 318 13.92 -15.65 -20.89
C LEU A 318 14.06 -14.77 -22.14
N LYS A 319 15.26 -14.28 -22.44
CA LYS A 319 15.53 -13.53 -23.67
C LYS A 319 15.33 -14.39 -24.93
N ALA A 320 15.76 -15.65 -24.89
CA ALA A 320 15.55 -16.58 -26.00
C ALA A 320 14.06 -16.90 -26.20
N GLU A 321 13.33 -17.16 -25.12
CA GLU A 321 11.88 -17.39 -25.15
C GLU A 321 11.11 -16.15 -25.63
N LEU A 322 11.46 -14.95 -25.16
CA LEU A 322 10.85 -13.70 -25.67
C LEU A 322 11.13 -13.50 -27.16
N SER A 323 12.36 -13.79 -27.61
CA SER A 323 12.71 -13.73 -29.03
C SER A 323 11.92 -14.74 -29.86
N GLN A 324 11.69 -15.93 -29.32
CA GLN A 324 10.89 -16.97 -29.95
C GLN A 324 9.41 -16.57 -30.02
N THR A 325 8.82 -16.11 -28.92
CA THR A 325 7.44 -15.61 -28.86
C THR A 325 7.24 -14.46 -29.84
N ARG A 326 8.20 -13.54 -29.95
CA ARG A 326 8.15 -12.46 -30.94
C ARG A 326 8.14 -12.99 -32.37
N ALA A 327 9.02 -13.95 -32.69
CA ALA A 327 9.04 -14.58 -34.01
C ALA A 327 7.74 -15.34 -34.32
N GLU A 328 7.11 -15.95 -33.32
CA GLU A 328 5.82 -16.61 -33.47
C GLU A 328 4.67 -15.61 -33.69
N ILE A 329 4.67 -14.48 -32.97
CA ILE A 329 3.71 -13.38 -33.20
C ILE A 329 3.87 -12.81 -34.60
N ASP A 330 5.10 -12.57 -35.06
CA ASP A 330 5.36 -12.06 -36.41
C ASP A 330 4.81 -13.03 -37.48
N ARG A 331 4.95 -14.35 -37.26
CA ARG A 331 4.37 -15.36 -38.13
C ARG A 331 2.84 -15.37 -38.09
N MET A 332 2.23 -15.22 -36.92
CA MET A 332 0.76 -15.09 -36.80
C MET A 332 0.25 -13.82 -37.48
N TYR A 333 1.00 -12.72 -37.41
CA TYR A 333 0.66 -11.48 -38.07
C TYR A 333 0.66 -11.63 -39.60
N ASP A 334 1.67 -12.32 -40.15
CA ASP A 334 1.73 -12.62 -41.57
C ASP A 334 0.57 -13.52 -42.03
N GLN A 335 0.22 -14.53 -41.22
CA GLN A 335 -0.97 -15.35 -41.47
C GLN A 335 -2.26 -14.52 -41.45
N ASN A 336 -2.44 -13.64 -40.46
CA ASN A 336 -3.60 -12.78 -40.38
C ASN A 336 -3.70 -11.84 -41.58
N LYS A 337 -2.57 -11.32 -42.07
CA LYS A 337 -2.53 -10.52 -43.29
C LYS A 337 -3.00 -11.30 -44.51
N TRP A 338 -2.60 -12.57 -44.64
CA TRP A 338 -3.08 -13.45 -45.71
C TRP A 338 -4.60 -13.71 -45.59
N PHE A 339 -5.10 -13.96 -44.38
CA PHE A 339 -6.53 -14.14 -44.13
C PHE A 339 -7.36 -12.91 -44.52
N ILE A 340 -6.88 -11.70 -44.21
CA ILE A 340 -7.54 -10.44 -44.63
C ILE A 340 -7.61 -10.35 -46.15
N GLY A 341 -6.52 -10.71 -46.84
CA GLY A 341 -6.49 -10.78 -48.30
C GLY A 341 -7.55 -11.74 -48.86
N ILE A 342 -7.68 -12.94 -48.28
CA ILE A 342 -8.68 -13.91 -48.71
C ILE A 342 -10.10 -13.39 -48.47
N MET A 343 -10.38 -12.86 -47.28
CA MET A 343 -11.71 -12.31 -46.97
C MET A 343 -12.10 -11.21 -47.95
N PHE A 344 -11.13 -10.37 -48.33
CA PHE A 344 -11.35 -9.33 -49.34
C PHE A 344 -11.65 -9.92 -50.73
N THR A 345 -10.92 -10.95 -51.17
CA THR A 345 -11.19 -11.61 -52.46
C THR A 345 -12.57 -12.29 -52.49
N ILE A 346 -12.98 -12.91 -51.38
CA ILE A 346 -14.31 -13.54 -51.26
C ILE A 346 -15.40 -12.46 -51.32
N ALA A 347 -15.24 -11.34 -50.59
CA ALA A 347 -16.19 -10.25 -50.62
C ALA A 347 -16.35 -9.65 -52.02
N LEU A 348 -15.23 -9.45 -52.75
CA LEU A 348 -15.26 -9.00 -54.14
C LEU A 348 -15.91 -10.03 -55.08
N SER A 349 -15.68 -11.32 -54.86
CA SER A 349 -16.32 -12.38 -55.66
C SER A 349 -17.84 -12.37 -55.48
N VAL A 350 -18.34 -12.23 -54.25
CA VAL A 350 -19.78 -12.14 -53.96
C VAL A 350 -20.36 -10.86 -54.55
N LEU A 351 -19.67 -9.72 -54.42
CA LEU A 351 -20.09 -8.45 -55.01
C LEU A 351 -20.19 -8.55 -56.54
N SER A 352 -19.20 -9.20 -57.18
CA SER A 352 -19.17 -9.42 -58.63
C SER A 352 -20.33 -10.30 -59.10
N MET A 353 -20.69 -11.32 -58.32
CA MET A 353 -21.83 -12.19 -58.62
C MET A 353 -23.16 -11.42 -58.52
N VAL A 354 -23.32 -10.57 -57.50
CA VAL A 354 -24.51 -9.71 -57.35
C VAL A 354 -24.60 -8.71 -58.50
N ALA A 355 -23.50 -8.03 -58.84
CA ALA A 355 -23.46 -7.09 -59.95
C ALA A 355 -23.84 -7.78 -61.28
N SER A 356 -23.27 -8.95 -61.57
CA SER A 356 -23.59 -9.73 -62.77
C SER A 356 -25.07 -10.13 -62.83
N SER A 357 -25.68 -10.48 -61.69
CA SER A 357 -27.10 -10.83 -61.60
C SER A 357 -28.02 -9.65 -61.94
N PHE A 358 -27.65 -8.44 -61.53
CA PHE A 358 -28.41 -7.22 -61.86
C PHE A 358 -28.35 -6.85 -63.35
N PHE A 359 -27.21 -7.04 -64.01
CA PHE A 359 -27.06 -6.72 -65.43
C PHE A 359 -27.78 -7.73 -66.34
N ASN A 360 -27.72 -9.02 -66.05
CA ASN A 360 -28.41 -10.05 -66.85
C ASN A 360 -29.95 -9.96 -66.79
N ARG A 361 -30.51 -9.16 -65.89
CA ARG A 361 -31.96 -8.98 -65.73
C ARG A 361 -32.59 -7.95 -66.68
N LYS A 362 -31.78 -7.24 -67.48
CA LYS A 362 -32.24 -6.14 -68.35
C LYS A 362 -32.53 -6.54 -69.80
N ASP A 363 -32.15 -7.76 -70.21
CA ASP A 363 -32.32 -8.27 -71.59
C ASP A 363 -33.47 -9.31 -71.73
N THR A 364 -34.30 -9.43 -70.70
CA THR A 364 -35.61 -10.13 -70.72
C THR A 364 -36.69 -9.15 -70.30
#